data_AF-A0A8W8LFE0-F1
#
_entry.id   AF-A0A8W8LFE0-F1
#
_cell.length_a   1.000
_cell.length_b   1.000
_cell.length_c   1.000
_cell.angle_alpha   90.00
_cell.angle_beta   90.00
_cell.angle_gamma   90.00
#
_symmetry.space_group_name_H-M   'P 1'
#
loop_
_entity.id
_entity.type
_entity.pdbx_description
1 polymer ?
#
loop_
_entity_poly.entity_id
_entity_poly.type
_entity_poly.pdbx_seq_one_letter_code
_entity_poly.pdbx_strand_id
1 'polypeptide(L)'
;MYAPMCTVLEKAIPPCRSLCNEARNGCGMLMSKFGFEWPDSLKCEKFPESGMCVGENFTNSMESTPYPKERENGQQNTNSIPETGERGRIKIGNERNKDEGDQGANISRQTQDNRNVATVAVVNSTSSTVTKTTTYMEPSV
;
A
#
# COMPACT_ATOMS: atom_id res chain seq x y z
N MET A 1 -1.48 7.94 -14.42
CA MET A 1 -2.02 7.96 -13.04
C MET A 1 -3.52 7.77 -13.12
N TYR A 2 -4.10 6.97 -12.23
CA TYR A 2 -5.49 6.52 -12.35
C TYR A 2 -6.47 7.23 -11.42
N ALA A 3 -6.04 7.64 -10.23
CA ALA A 3 -6.89 8.29 -9.22
C ALA A 3 -6.11 9.39 -8.49
N PRO A 4 -6.09 10.63 -9.02
CA PRO A 4 -5.44 11.76 -8.35
C PRO A 4 -6.26 12.21 -7.13
N MET A 5 -5.60 12.88 -6.18
CA MET A 5 -6.28 13.53 -5.06
C MET A 5 -7.14 14.71 -5.55
N CYS A 6 -8.28 14.92 -4.89
CA CYS A 6 -9.13 16.07 -5.15
C CYS A 6 -8.51 17.34 -4.56
N THR A 7 -8.41 18.39 -5.36
CA THR A 7 -7.94 19.72 -4.92
C THR A 7 -8.89 20.79 -5.43
N VAL A 8 -8.67 22.05 -5.05
CA VAL A 8 -9.45 23.19 -5.57
C VAL A 8 -9.15 23.52 -7.04
N LEU A 9 -8.14 22.87 -7.64
CA LEU A 9 -7.81 23.05 -9.05
C LEU A 9 -8.72 22.17 -9.92
N GLU A 10 -9.10 22.68 -11.09
CA GLU A 10 -9.85 21.93 -12.11
C GLU A 10 -9.03 20.80 -12.75
N LYS A 11 -7.70 20.85 -12.63
CA LYS A 11 -6.77 19.86 -13.18
C LYS A 11 -6.09 19.08 -12.08
N ALA A 12 -5.91 17.78 -12.34
CA ALA A 12 -5.15 16.90 -11.46
C ALA A 12 -3.69 17.34 -11.35
N ILE A 13 -3.19 17.47 -10.12
CA ILE A 13 -1.78 17.74 -9.84
C ILE A 13 -0.98 16.44 -10.11
N PRO A 14 0.07 16.47 -10.95
CA PRO A 14 0.87 15.28 -11.22
C PRO A 14 1.76 14.90 -10.03
N PRO A 15 2.21 13.64 -9.94
CA PRO A 15 3.24 13.27 -8.98
C PRO A 15 4.58 13.97 -9.31
N CYS A 16 5.40 14.24 -8.31
CA CYS A 16 6.76 14.72 -8.51
C CYS A 16 7.65 13.64 -9.13
N ARG A 17 8.66 14.05 -9.89
CA ARG A 17 9.63 13.13 -10.53
C ARG A 17 10.38 12.27 -9.52
N SER A 18 10.74 12.83 -8.36
CA SER A 18 11.37 12.09 -7.24
C SER A 18 10.53 10.89 -6.82
N LEU A 19 9.25 11.11 -6.54
CA LEU A 19 8.30 10.07 -6.15
C LEU A 19 8.15 8.99 -7.23
N CYS A 20 8.10 9.39 -8.51
CA CYS A 20 8.07 8.43 -9.61
C CYS A 20 9.32 7.55 -9.64
N ASN A 21 10.51 8.14 -9.48
CA ASN A 21 11.77 7.41 -9.49
C ASN A 21 11.85 6.40 -8.34
N GLU A 22 11.41 6.78 -7.14
CA GLU A 22 11.32 5.88 -5.99
C GLU A 22 10.40 4.68 -6.29
N ALA A 23 9.21 4.93 -6.83
CA ALA A 23 8.27 3.87 -7.21
C ALA A 23 8.83 2.97 -8.32
N ARG A 24 9.47 3.55 -9.34
CA ARG A 24 10.11 2.80 -10.44
C ARG A 24 11.27 1.95 -9.93
N ASN A 25 12.07 2.46 -9.00
CA ASN A 25 13.20 1.71 -8.43
C ASN A 25 12.70 0.52 -7.59
N GLY A 26 11.63 0.69 -6.81
CA GLY A 26 11.05 -0.39 -6.02
C GLY A 26 10.27 -1.44 -6.83
N CYS A 27 9.51 -1.00 -7.83
CA CYS A 27 8.55 -1.87 -8.54
C CYS A 27 8.97 -2.25 -9.96
N GLY A 28 9.85 -1.49 -10.61
CA GLY A 28 10.19 -1.67 -12.02
C GLY A 28 10.83 -3.03 -12.31
N MET A 29 11.72 -3.51 -11.43
CA MET A 29 12.30 -4.85 -11.56
C MET A 29 11.25 -5.94 -11.40
N LEU A 30 10.30 -5.76 -10.48
CA LEU A 30 9.22 -6.72 -10.25
C LEU A 30 8.30 -6.81 -11.47
N MET A 31 7.90 -5.68 -12.04
CA MET A 31 7.11 -5.64 -13.27
C MET A 31 7.81 -6.38 -14.40
N SER A 32 9.10 -6.08 -14.61
CA SER A 32 9.92 -6.70 -15.66
C SER A 32 10.04 -8.21 -15.50
N LYS A 33 10.17 -8.69 -14.25
CA LYS A 33 10.25 -10.13 -13.93
C LYS A 33 8.98 -10.89 -14.35
N PHE A 34 7.83 -10.23 -14.35
CA PHE A 34 6.55 -10.81 -14.77
C PHE A 34 6.17 -10.47 -16.21
N GLY A 35 7.11 -9.93 -17.02
CA GLY A 35 6.89 -9.60 -18.42
C GLY A 35 6.11 -8.31 -18.66
N PHE A 36 5.96 -7.47 -17.62
CA PHE A 36 5.36 -6.15 -17.76
C PHE A 36 6.45 -5.08 -17.82
N GLU A 37 6.46 -4.31 -18.90
CA GLU A 37 7.34 -3.15 -18.98
C GLU A 37 6.77 -1.98 -18.17
N TRP A 38 7.64 -1.06 -17.78
CA TRP A 38 7.22 0.19 -17.17
C TRP A 38 6.46 1.02 -18.21
N PRO A 39 5.16 1.30 -18.03
CA PRO A 39 4.33 1.83 -19.10
C PRO A 39 4.70 3.28 -19.42
N ASP A 40 4.51 3.66 -20.69
CA ASP A 40 4.82 5.00 -21.17
C ASP A 40 4.12 6.11 -20.39
N SER A 41 2.89 5.86 -19.91
CA SER A 41 2.11 6.82 -19.11
C SER A 41 2.70 7.09 -17.73
N LEU A 42 3.63 6.26 -17.25
CA LEU A 42 4.32 6.38 -15.97
C LEU A 42 5.81 6.71 -16.11
N LYS A 43 6.32 6.95 -17.33
CA LYS A 43 7.70 7.39 -17.55
C LYS A 43 8.00 8.66 -16.75
N CYS A 44 9.01 8.61 -15.89
CA CYS A 44 9.29 9.67 -14.91
C CYS A 44 9.71 11.00 -15.55
N GLU A 45 10.16 10.95 -16.80
CA GLU A 45 10.49 12.11 -17.64
C GLU A 45 9.24 12.99 -17.90
N LYS A 46 8.04 12.41 -17.84
CA LYS A 46 6.75 13.12 -18.01
C LYS A 46 6.35 13.92 -16.76
N PHE A 47 7.00 13.68 -15.63
CA PHE A 47 6.68 14.36 -14.38
C PHE A 47 7.66 15.51 -14.10
N PRO A 48 7.17 16.60 -13.48
CA PRO A 48 7.99 17.76 -13.17
C PRO A 48 9.00 17.44 -12.07
N GLU A 49 10.18 18.04 -12.19
CA GLU A 49 11.24 17.98 -11.17
C GLU A 49 11.10 19.10 -10.14
N SER A 50 10.56 20.25 -10.57
CA SER A 50 10.26 21.42 -9.74
C SER A 50 8.91 22.02 -10.14
N GLY A 51 8.19 22.62 -9.20
CA GLY A 51 6.87 23.22 -9.40
C GLY A 51 5.78 22.53 -8.58
N MET A 52 4.50 22.79 -8.91
CA MET A 52 3.38 22.18 -8.19
C MET A 52 3.23 20.70 -8.57
N CYS A 53 3.63 19.81 -7.66
CA CYS A 53 3.51 18.36 -7.81
C CYS A 53 3.30 17.68 -6.45
N VAL A 54 2.84 16.43 -6.47
CA VAL A 54 2.62 15.63 -5.24
C VAL A 54 3.79 14.69 -4.99
N GLY A 55 4.44 14.78 -3.82
CA GLY A 55 5.50 13.84 -3.45
C GLY A 55 6.61 14.38 -2.53
N GLU A 56 6.38 15.46 -1.79
CA GLU A 56 7.38 15.99 -0.85
C GLU A 56 7.59 15.04 0.34
N ASN A 57 8.86 14.82 0.67
CA ASN A 57 9.30 13.99 1.78
C ASN A 57 9.57 14.91 2.99
N PHE A 58 8.59 15.09 3.88
CA PHE A 58 8.72 15.97 5.05
C PHE A 58 9.64 15.43 6.17
N THR A 59 10.45 14.40 5.94
CA THR A 59 11.25 13.79 7.02
C THR A 59 12.51 14.56 7.40
N ASN A 60 12.90 15.61 6.65
CA ASN A 60 14.12 16.38 6.91
C ASN A 60 13.92 17.87 7.22
N SER A 61 12.71 18.34 7.53
CA SER A 61 12.46 19.75 7.91
C SER A 61 11.68 19.91 9.22
N MET A 62 11.87 18.97 10.14
CA MET A 62 11.52 19.15 11.55
C MET A 62 12.77 19.45 12.40
N GLU A 63 13.64 20.32 11.88
CA GLU A 63 14.74 20.90 12.65
C GLU A 63 14.84 22.40 12.37
N SER A 64 13.92 23.18 12.96
CA SER A 64 14.18 24.55 13.45
C SER A 64 12.89 25.23 13.96
N THR A 65 12.46 24.94 15.18
CA THR A 65 11.78 25.95 16.02
C THR A 65 12.11 25.71 17.50
N PRO A 66 12.55 26.72 18.28
CA PRO A 66 12.76 26.60 19.72
C PRO A 66 11.41 26.67 20.44
N TYR A 67 10.79 25.52 20.68
CA TYR A 67 9.73 25.39 21.69
C TYR A 67 10.28 24.61 22.89
N PRO A 68 9.97 25.00 24.15
CA PRO A 68 10.55 24.39 25.34
C PRO A 68 10.17 22.90 25.44
N LYS A 69 11.17 22.03 25.57
CA LYS A 69 11.00 20.63 25.92
C LYS A 69 10.88 20.48 27.44
N GLU A 70 9.75 19.98 27.91
CA GLU A 70 9.55 19.27 29.19
C GLU A 70 8.24 18.45 29.04
N ARG A 71 8.14 17.14 29.29
CA ARG A 71 8.92 16.22 30.14
C ARG A 71 9.05 14.80 29.56
N GLU A 72 10.15 14.18 29.97
CA GLU A 72 10.58 12.78 29.86
C GLU A 72 9.49 11.69 29.96
N ASN A 73 9.63 10.63 29.17
CA ASN A 73 10.34 9.43 29.68
C ASN A 73 10.82 8.49 28.56
N GLY A 74 12.11 8.15 28.60
CA GLY A 74 12.58 6.80 28.27
C GLY A 74 13.11 6.52 26.86
N GLN A 75 14.43 6.32 26.80
CA GLN A 75 15.19 5.49 25.85
C GLN A 75 15.71 6.16 24.57
N GLN A 76 16.80 6.90 24.76
CA GLN A 76 17.83 7.07 23.74
C GLN A 76 18.44 5.70 23.40
N ASN A 77 18.49 5.33 22.12
CA ASN A 77 19.59 4.52 21.62
C ASN A 77 20.27 5.25 20.47
N THR A 78 21.55 5.49 20.67
CA THR A 78 22.50 6.07 19.72
C THR A 78 23.08 4.91 18.93
N ASN A 79 22.87 4.86 17.62
CA ASN A 79 23.62 3.94 16.77
C ASN A 79 24.31 4.73 15.66
N SER A 80 25.48 5.24 16.04
CA SER A 80 26.63 5.13 15.15
C SER A 80 27.21 3.72 15.30
N ILE A 81 27.74 3.20 14.18
CA ILE A 81 28.93 2.33 14.03
C ILE A 81 28.67 0.99 13.31
N PRO A 82 29.63 0.55 12.46
CA PRO A 82 29.52 -0.56 11.53
C PRO A 82 29.86 -1.93 12.16
N GLU A 83 29.58 -2.96 11.37
CA GLU A 83 30.25 -4.27 11.29
C GLU A 83 30.25 -5.25 12.48
N THR A 84 30.13 -6.51 12.05
CA THR A 84 30.38 -7.79 12.73
C THR A 84 29.25 -8.34 13.59
N GLY A 85 28.94 -9.61 13.33
CA GLY A 85 27.64 -10.21 13.61
C GLY A 85 27.49 -10.74 15.02
N GLU A 86 26.25 -10.70 15.48
CA GLU A 86 25.61 -11.74 16.29
C GLU A 86 24.11 -11.62 16.02
N ARG A 87 23.50 -12.70 15.48
CA ARG A 87 22.11 -12.70 15.04
C ARG A 87 21.21 -12.80 16.29
N GLY A 88 20.84 -11.65 16.84
CA GLY A 88 19.90 -11.54 17.96
C GLY A 88 18.61 -12.30 17.68
N ARG A 89 18.28 -13.24 18.57
CA ARG A 89 17.10 -14.11 18.51
C ARG A 89 15.83 -13.29 18.76
N ILE A 90 15.10 -12.92 17.70
CA ILE A 90 13.75 -12.36 17.83
C ILE A 90 12.88 -13.40 18.56
N LYS A 91 12.37 -13.03 19.74
CA LYS A 91 11.33 -13.78 20.46
C LYS A 91 10.01 -13.46 19.73
N ILE A 92 9.57 -14.34 18.83
CA ILE A 92 8.19 -14.29 18.32
C ILE A 92 7.28 -14.68 19.49
N GLY A 93 6.71 -13.68 20.16
CA GLY A 93 5.59 -13.88 21.08
C GLY A 93 4.38 -14.32 20.27
N ASN A 94 3.95 -15.57 20.47
CA ASN A 94 2.78 -16.13 19.80
C ASN A 94 1.54 -15.78 20.64
N GLU A 95 1.16 -14.50 20.67
CA GLU A 95 -0.09 -14.06 21.27
C GLU A 95 -1.20 -14.22 20.24
N ARG A 96 -1.82 -15.40 20.25
CA ARG A 96 -3.12 -15.61 19.60
C ARG A 96 -4.17 -14.81 20.37
N ASN A 97 -4.32 -13.53 20.03
CA ASN A 97 -5.54 -12.79 20.31
C ASN A 97 -6.61 -13.31 19.35
N LYS A 98 -7.38 -14.29 19.82
CA LYS A 98 -8.54 -14.86 19.15
C LYS A 98 -9.76 -14.30 19.85
N ASP A 99 -10.17 -13.08 19.52
CA ASP A 99 -11.48 -12.51 19.88
C ASP A 99 -11.81 -11.25 19.03
N GLU A 100 -11.57 -11.32 17.72
CA GLU A 100 -12.30 -10.48 16.76
C GLU A 100 -13.10 -11.43 15.85
N GLY A 101 -14.42 -11.27 15.84
CA GLY A 101 -15.32 -12.07 15.01
C GLY A 101 -15.09 -11.76 13.54
N ASP A 102 -14.18 -12.49 12.91
CA ASP A 102 -14.01 -12.57 11.46
C ASP A 102 -15.35 -12.99 10.84
N GLN A 103 -16.09 -12.02 10.29
CA GLN A 103 -17.14 -12.32 9.30
C GLN A 103 -16.40 -12.76 8.03
N GLY A 104 -15.99 -14.03 8.01
CA GLY A 104 -15.26 -14.60 6.88
C GLY A 104 -16.13 -14.60 5.63
N ALA A 105 -15.84 -13.70 4.69
CA ALA A 105 -16.36 -13.80 3.33
C ALA A 105 -15.47 -14.77 2.54
N ASN A 106 -16.05 -15.80 1.95
CA ASN A 106 -15.34 -16.70 1.05
C ASN A 106 -15.70 -16.38 -0.40
N ILE A 107 -14.69 -16.18 -1.23
CA ILE A 107 -14.85 -15.92 -2.67
C ILE A 107 -14.39 -17.16 -3.44
N SER A 108 -15.29 -17.73 -4.25
CA SER A 108 -14.97 -18.85 -5.13
C SER A 108 -15.20 -18.44 -6.59
N ARG A 109 -14.23 -18.71 -7.45
CA ARG A 109 -14.36 -18.56 -8.91
C ARG A 109 -14.73 -19.91 -9.49
N GLN A 110 -15.83 -19.96 -10.22
CA GLN A 110 -16.35 -21.17 -10.84
C GLN A 110 -16.87 -20.86 -12.25
N THR A 111 -16.96 -21.87 -13.09
CA THR A 111 -17.60 -21.77 -14.40
C THR A 111 -19.00 -22.35 -14.28
N GLN A 112 -20.01 -21.53 -14.55
CA GLN A 112 -21.42 -21.92 -14.55
C GLN A 112 -21.99 -21.59 -15.93
N ASP A 113 -22.62 -22.57 -16.59
CA ASP A 113 -23.23 -22.40 -17.92
C ASP A 113 -22.28 -21.76 -18.96
N ASN A 114 -21.04 -22.27 -19.04
CA ASN A 114 -19.95 -21.76 -19.90
C ASN A 114 -19.56 -20.30 -19.69
N ARG A 115 -19.94 -19.67 -18.57
CA ARG A 115 -19.49 -18.33 -18.17
C ARG A 115 -18.63 -18.39 -16.92
N ASN A 116 -17.65 -17.50 -16.84
CA ASN A 116 -16.85 -17.33 -15.62
C ASN A 116 -17.67 -16.53 -14.61
N VAL A 117 -17.79 -17.07 -13.40
CA VAL A 117 -18.64 -16.49 -12.35
C VAL A 117 -17.87 -16.44 -11.03
N ALA A 118 -18.08 -15.38 -10.26
CA ALA A 118 -17.55 -15.24 -8.90
C ALA A 118 -18.72 -15.33 -7.91
N THR A 119 -18.62 -16.25 -6.96
CA THR A 119 -19.60 -16.41 -5.88
C THR A 119 -18.99 -15.98 -4.57
N VAL A 120 -19.64 -15.04 -3.90
CA VAL A 120 -19.28 -14.56 -2.57
C VAL A 120 -20.26 -15.19 -1.57
N ALA A 121 -19.74 -15.93 -0.60
CA ALA A 121 -20.51 -16.47 0.52
C ALA A 121 -20.16 -15.70 1.79
N VAL A 122 -21.15 -15.06 2.40
CA VAL A 122 -21.02 -14.30 3.65
C VAL A 122 -21.79 -15.02 4.75
N VAL A 123 -21.10 -15.33 5.84
CA VAL A 123 -21.71 -15.88 7.05
C VAL A 123 -22.24 -14.75 7.92
N ASN A 124 -23.52 -14.78 8.27
CA ASN A 124 -24.10 -13.84 9.23
C ASN A 124 -24.05 -14.47 10.63
N SER A 125 -23.09 -14.05 11.45
CA SER A 125 -22.87 -14.59 12.80
C SER A 125 -24.05 -14.37 13.75
N THR A 126 -24.90 -13.37 13.50
CA THR A 126 -26.08 -13.09 14.36
C THR A 126 -27.27 -14.00 14.04
N SER A 127 -27.35 -14.50 12.81
CA SER A 127 -28.48 -15.32 12.32
C SER A 127 -28.07 -16.77 12.00
N SER A 128 -26.78 -17.10 12.08
CA SER A 128 -26.21 -18.38 11.64
C SER A 128 -26.58 -18.76 10.20
N THR A 129 -26.83 -17.77 9.34
CA THR A 129 -27.23 -17.95 7.94
C THR A 129 -26.08 -17.63 7.00
N VAL A 130 -26.08 -18.28 5.82
CA VAL A 130 -25.10 -18.02 4.76
C VAL A 130 -25.80 -17.37 3.58
N THR A 131 -25.38 -16.15 3.24
CA THR A 131 -25.86 -15.45 2.04
C THR A 131 -24.86 -15.67 0.92
N LYS A 132 -25.34 -16.15 -0.24
CA LYS A 132 -24.51 -16.35 -1.43
C LYS A 132 -24.93 -15.37 -2.52
N THR A 133 -23.98 -14.60 -3.02
CA THR A 133 -24.17 -13.67 -4.13
C THR A 133 -23.27 -14.09 -5.28
N THR A 134 -23.85 -14.29 -6.45
CA THR A 134 -23.15 -14.78 -7.64
C THR A 134 -23.15 -13.70 -8.71
N THR A 135 -21.97 -13.31 -9.18
CA THR A 135 -21.79 -12.27 -10.21
C THR A 135 -21.06 -12.84 -11.42
N TYR A 136 -21.62 -12.60 -12.61
CA TYR A 136 -21.00 -12.96 -13.88
C TYR A 136 -19.84 -12.02 -14.18
N MET A 137 -18.68 -12.59 -14.51
CA MET A 137 -17.54 -11.82 -14.99
C MET A 137 -17.71 -11.63 -16.50
N GLU A 138 -17.88 -10.38 -16.96
CA GLU A 138 -17.87 -10.08 -18.38
C GLU A 138 -16.44 -10.21 -18.94
N PRO A 139 -16.26 -10.77 -20.15
CA PRO A 139 -14.96 -10.79 -20.80
C PRO A 139 -14.52 -9.37 -21.13
N SER A 140 -13.29 -9.02 -20.75
CA SER A 140 -12.63 -7.81 -21.23
C SER A 140 -12.51 -7.90 -22.76
N VAL A 141 -13.28 -7.11 -23.50
CA VAL A 141 -13.14 -6.93 -24.95
C VAL A 141 -11.92 -6.06 -25.23
#